data_AF-A0A1L3NLS7-F1
#
_entry.id   AF-A0A1L3NLS7-F1
#
_cell.length_a   1.000
_cell.length_b   1.000
_cell.length_c   1.000
_cell.angle_alpha   90.00
_cell.angle_beta   90.00
_cell.angle_gamma   90.00
#
_symmetry.space_group_name_H-M   'P 1'
#
loop_
_entity.id
_entity.type
_entity.pdbx_description
1 polymer ?
#
loop_
_entity_poly.entity_id
_entity_poly.type
_entity_poly.pdbx_seq_one_letter_code
_entity_poly.pdbx_strand_id
1 'polypeptide(L)'
;MNKKVLSFIIMLTLILSTSTSSVLAAPDTKESGDLKGTREQKKQIQQRVEKMDSEIDSVINEIDKNKQLMNKVNKDVKDTENKLNQVKSNVKAKEDLFGKRVRAMYISGGDSYLDILLASESLSDFMSRIDTVSKIMKFDKNVVIKLKEEKEAIVKEKENLDEEKNKLVSLKKSNEVTLLRLNKSVEEEKKALSNVKEKENQIVASEAAKAKEAEENSKQAKEVASNNSNSSNGETLSRGESNSTAYSKVMVMEATAYAGDGITASGNGTSRNPNGYSTIAVDPRVIRIGTRVYVEGYGYAIAHDTGGAIKGNRIDLFMNSEAECNSWGRRTVKVYIIG
;
A
#
# COMPACT_ATOMS: atom_id res chain seq x y z
N MET A 1 -23.62 -20.24 -13.22
CA MET A 1 -22.24 -20.21 -12.69
C MET A 1 -22.34 -20.26 -11.18
N ASN A 2 -21.85 -21.34 -10.57
CA ASN A 2 -22.10 -21.71 -9.18
C ASN A 2 -21.57 -20.65 -8.20
N LYS A 3 -22.47 -20.06 -7.39
CA LYS A 3 -22.15 -19.12 -6.30
C LYS A 3 -21.14 -19.67 -5.28
N LYS A 4 -20.88 -20.98 -5.30
CA LYS A 4 -19.92 -21.67 -4.45
C LYS A 4 -18.44 -21.41 -4.82
N VAL A 5 -18.14 -21.04 -6.07
CA VAL A 5 -16.73 -20.77 -6.47
C VAL A 5 -16.28 -19.39 -6.03
N LEU A 6 -17.17 -18.39 -6.05
CA LEU A 6 -16.86 -17.04 -5.57
C LEU A 6 -16.73 -17.00 -4.04
N SER A 7 -17.53 -17.82 -3.33
CA SER A 7 -17.49 -17.91 -1.87
C SER A 7 -16.24 -18.63 -1.33
N PHE A 8 -15.54 -19.42 -2.15
CA PHE A 8 -14.33 -20.13 -1.74
C PHE A 8 -13.06 -19.28 -1.89
N ILE A 9 -13.12 -18.19 -2.67
CA ILE A 9 -11.96 -17.34 -2.98
C ILE A 9 -11.81 -16.17 -1.98
N ILE A 10 -12.91 -15.76 -1.34
CA ILE A 10 -12.93 -14.66 -0.35
C ILE A 10 -12.64 -15.16 1.08
N MET A 11 -12.63 -16.48 1.33
CA MET A 11 -12.50 -17.06 2.68
C MET A 11 -11.05 -17.40 3.10
N LEU A 12 -10.04 -16.76 2.50
CA LEU A 12 -8.62 -16.97 2.87
C LEU A 12 -7.95 -15.72 3.45
N THR A 13 -8.72 -14.68 3.76
CA THR A 13 -8.24 -13.40 4.28
C THR A 13 -8.77 -13.10 5.68
N LEU A 14 -8.50 -13.95 6.68
CA LEU A 14 -8.58 -13.51 8.08
C LEU A 14 -7.89 -14.45 9.10
N ILE A 15 -6.56 -14.58 9.03
CA ILE A 15 -5.78 -14.94 10.23
C ILE A 15 -4.53 -14.05 10.28
N LEU A 16 -4.73 -12.79 10.64
CA LEU A 16 -3.70 -11.98 11.28
C LEU A 16 -3.85 -12.21 12.79
N SER A 17 -3.36 -13.34 13.28
CA SER A 17 -3.14 -13.52 14.71
C SER A 17 -1.91 -12.72 15.10
N THR A 18 -2.14 -11.62 15.80
CA THR A 18 -1.14 -10.82 16.50
C THR A 18 -0.48 -11.65 17.60
N SER A 19 0.61 -12.33 17.28
CA SER A 19 1.56 -12.81 18.28
C SER A 19 2.63 -11.75 18.46
N THR A 20 2.41 -10.83 19.40
CA THR A 20 3.44 -9.94 19.92
C THR A 20 4.38 -10.75 20.81
N SER A 21 5.41 -11.36 20.22
CA SER A 21 6.56 -11.80 21.00
C SER A 21 7.33 -10.55 21.43
N SER A 22 7.39 -10.34 22.75
CA SER A 22 8.17 -9.30 23.39
C SER A 22 9.64 -9.40 22.97
N VAL A 23 10.10 -8.44 22.15
CA VAL A 23 11.51 -8.27 21.80
C VAL A 23 12.20 -7.61 22.98
N LEU A 24 13.07 -8.37 23.66
CA LEU A 24 13.96 -7.87 24.68
C LEU A 24 15.06 -7.07 23.96
N ALA A 25 15.00 -5.74 24.04
CA ALA A 25 16.00 -4.86 23.44
C ALA A 25 17.30 -4.89 24.27
N ALA A 26 18.39 -5.40 23.69
CA ALA A 26 19.75 -5.24 24.20
C ALA A 26 20.38 -3.96 23.62
N PRO A 27 21.31 -3.30 24.34
CA PRO A 27 21.84 -1.99 23.96
C PRO A 27 22.85 -2.11 22.80
N ASP A 28 22.64 -1.34 21.74
CA ASP A 28 23.61 -0.89 20.72
C ASP A 28 24.74 -1.84 20.27
N THR A 29 24.42 -3.11 20.00
CA THR A 29 25.22 -3.88 19.02
C THR A 29 24.77 -3.46 17.62
N LYS A 30 25.67 -2.86 16.83
CA LYS A 30 25.49 -2.60 15.39
C LYS A 30 24.73 -3.77 14.77
N GLU A 31 23.49 -3.54 14.29
CA GLU A 31 22.73 -4.55 13.55
C GLU A 31 23.66 -5.19 12.53
N SER A 32 23.79 -6.52 12.57
CA SER A 32 24.51 -7.26 11.55
C SER A 32 23.96 -6.85 10.17
N GLY A 33 24.85 -6.65 9.19
CA GLY A 33 24.45 -6.34 7.82
C GLY A 33 23.44 -7.35 7.26
N ASP A 34 23.52 -8.61 7.71
CA ASP A 34 22.62 -9.69 7.33
C ASP A 34 21.20 -9.53 7.91
N LEU A 35 21.04 -9.04 9.14
CA LEU A 35 19.72 -8.73 9.71
C LEU A 35 19.04 -7.57 8.99
N LYS A 36 19.80 -6.50 8.75
CA LYS A 36 19.29 -5.33 8.03
C LYS A 36 18.87 -5.69 6.60
N GLY A 37 19.68 -6.50 5.91
CA GLY A 37 19.35 -7.02 4.58
C GLY A 37 18.10 -7.89 4.57
N THR A 38 17.95 -8.78 5.56
CA THR A 38 16.77 -9.67 5.67
C THR A 38 15.49 -8.88 5.97
N ARG A 39 15.55 -7.87 6.85
CA ARG A 39 14.42 -6.98 7.15
C ARG A 39 13.98 -6.16 5.94
N GLU A 40 14.94 -5.66 5.16
CA GLU A 40 14.63 -4.92 3.93
C GLU A 40 14.00 -5.84 2.87
N GLN A 41 14.52 -7.05 2.68
CA GLN A 41 13.92 -8.05 1.79
C GLN A 41 12.48 -8.39 2.21
N LYS A 42 12.23 -8.59 3.50
CA LYS A 42 10.88 -8.81 4.05
C LYS A 42 9.94 -7.66 3.71
N LYS A 43 10.38 -6.41 3.92
CA LYS A 43 9.59 -5.21 3.61
C LYS A 43 9.26 -5.12 2.12
N GLN A 44 10.23 -5.40 1.25
CA GLN A 44 10.01 -5.41 -0.20
C GLN A 44 9.03 -6.49 -0.64
N ILE A 45 9.09 -7.70 -0.04
CA ILE A 45 8.10 -8.76 -0.30
C ILE A 45 6.71 -8.31 0.16
N GLN A 46 6.58 -7.71 1.35
CA GLN A 46 5.29 -7.21 1.85
C GLN A 46 4.68 -6.15 0.94
N GLN A 47 5.48 -5.18 0.48
CA GLN A 47 5.02 -4.16 -0.47
C GLN A 47 4.57 -4.76 -1.82
N ARG A 48 5.27 -5.80 -2.31
CA ARG A 48 4.84 -6.51 -3.52
C ARG A 48 3.51 -7.23 -3.33
N VAL A 49 3.31 -7.87 -2.17
CA VAL A 49 2.03 -8.52 -1.82
C VAL A 49 0.90 -7.49 -1.75
N GLU A 50 1.10 -6.38 -1.05
CA GLU A 50 0.10 -5.30 -0.96
C GLU A 50 -0.28 -4.73 -2.34
N LYS A 51 0.71 -4.56 -3.22
CA LYS A 51 0.46 -4.13 -4.60
C LYS A 51 -0.34 -5.17 -5.38
N MET A 52 0.01 -6.44 -5.27
CA MET A 52 -0.73 -7.52 -5.93
C MET A 52 -2.17 -7.64 -5.42
N ASP A 53 -2.39 -7.49 -4.11
CA ASP A 53 -3.74 -7.48 -3.52
C ASP A 53 -4.57 -6.31 -4.07
N SER A 54 -3.96 -5.12 -4.19
CA SER A 54 -4.62 -3.96 -4.83
C SER A 54 -4.96 -4.21 -6.31
N GLU A 55 -4.07 -4.87 -7.06
CA GLU A 55 -4.34 -5.27 -8.44
C GLU A 55 -5.48 -6.30 -8.53
N ILE A 56 -5.54 -7.26 -7.59
CA ILE A 56 -6.63 -8.24 -7.50
C ILE A 56 -7.97 -7.53 -7.26
N ASP A 57 -8.04 -6.59 -6.32
CA ASP A 57 -9.26 -5.84 -6.04
C ASP A 57 -9.72 -5.03 -7.25
N SER A 58 -8.79 -4.41 -7.98
CA SER A 58 -9.10 -3.71 -9.24
C SER A 58 -9.72 -4.65 -10.27
N VAL A 59 -9.11 -5.83 -10.47
CA VAL A 59 -9.60 -6.84 -11.43
C VAL A 59 -10.99 -7.39 -11.01
N ILE A 60 -11.23 -7.60 -9.72
CA ILE A 60 -12.54 -8.03 -9.20
C ILE A 60 -13.60 -6.97 -9.49
N ASN A 61 -13.30 -5.70 -9.22
CA ASN A 61 -14.21 -4.59 -9.51
C ASN A 61 -14.54 -4.50 -11.01
N GLU A 62 -13.55 -4.71 -11.89
CA GLU A 62 -13.79 -4.78 -13.33
C GLU A 62 -14.67 -5.98 -13.73
N ILE A 63 -14.45 -7.16 -13.13
CA ILE A 63 -15.29 -8.34 -13.37
C ILE A 63 -16.75 -8.05 -13.01
N ASP A 64 -17.00 -7.39 -11.87
CA ASP A 64 -18.37 -7.07 -11.45
C ASP A 64 -19.04 -6.04 -12.37
N LYS A 65 -18.30 -5.00 -12.79
CA LYS A 65 -18.77 -4.04 -13.81
C LYS A 65 -19.09 -4.74 -15.13
N ASN A 66 -18.18 -5.58 -15.62
CA ASN A 66 -18.36 -6.35 -16.86
C ASN A 66 -19.56 -7.29 -16.78
N LYS A 67 -19.82 -7.89 -15.61
CA LYS A 67 -20.98 -8.75 -15.37
C LYS A 67 -22.30 -7.97 -15.40
N GLN A 68 -22.33 -6.78 -14.81
CA GLN A 68 -23.50 -5.90 -14.89
C GLN A 68 -23.79 -5.47 -16.33
N LEU A 69 -22.75 -5.04 -17.06
CA LEU A 69 -22.86 -4.70 -18.48
C LEU A 69 -23.36 -5.89 -19.31
N MET A 70 -22.81 -7.08 -19.09
CA MET A 70 -23.23 -8.29 -19.80
C MET A 70 -24.70 -8.65 -19.54
N ASN A 71 -25.21 -8.41 -18.33
CA ASN A 71 -26.64 -8.60 -18.05
C ASN A 71 -27.51 -7.59 -18.80
N LYS A 72 -27.07 -6.33 -18.87
CA LYS A 72 -27.76 -5.27 -19.63
C LYS A 72 -27.77 -5.60 -21.13
N VAL A 73 -26.60 -5.88 -21.71
CA VAL A 73 -26.47 -6.24 -23.13
C VAL A 73 -27.31 -7.47 -23.47
N ASN A 74 -27.33 -8.51 -22.62
CA ASN A 74 -28.19 -9.68 -22.85
C ASN A 74 -29.69 -9.35 -22.84
N LYS A 75 -30.11 -8.40 -22.00
CA LYS A 75 -31.50 -7.92 -22.00
C LYS A 75 -31.79 -7.15 -23.28
N ASP A 76 -30.90 -6.23 -23.67
CA ASP A 76 -31.05 -5.41 -24.86
C ASP A 76 -31.09 -6.29 -26.13
N VAL A 77 -30.23 -7.31 -26.24
CA VAL A 77 -30.27 -8.31 -27.32
C VAL A 77 -31.64 -9.00 -27.40
N LYS A 78 -32.20 -9.42 -26.26
CA LYS A 78 -33.51 -10.10 -26.21
C LYS A 78 -34.64 -9.17 -26.63
N ASP A 79 -34.62 -7.92 -26.15
CA ASP A 79 -35.63 -6.92 -26.48
C ASP A 79 -35.56 -6.55 -27.98
N THR A 80 -34.35 -6.38 -28.52
CA THR A 80 -34.11 -6.12 -29.95
C THR A 80 -34.51 -7.32 -30.83
N GLU A 81 -34.29 -8.56 -30.37
CA GLU A 81 -34.75 -9.75 -31.08
C GLU A 81 -36.29 -9.85 -31.14
N ASN A 82 -36.97 -9.50 -30.05
CA ASN A 82 -38.43 -9.44 -30.04
C ASN A 82 -38.96 -8.37 -31.00
N LYS A 83 -38.38 -7.16 -30.98
CA LYS A 83 -38.72 -6.09 -31.93
C LYS A 83 -38.49 -6.54 -33.37
N LEU A 84 -37.36 -7.18 -33.66
CA LEU A 84 -37.04 -7.69 -34.98
C LEU A 84 -38.09 -8.69 -35.47
N ASN A 85 -38.56 -9.59 -34.62
CA ASN A 85 -39.59 -10.56 -34.96
C ASN A 85 -40.95 -9.89 -35.22
N GLN A 86 -41.31 -8.89 -34.42
CA GLN A 86 -42.52 -8.10 -34.63
C GLN A 86 -42.49 -7.34 -35.96
N VAL A 87 -41.38 -6.63 -36.25
CA VAL A 87 -41.21 -5.90 -37.51
C VAL A 87 -41.18 -6.85 -38.70
N LYS A 88 -40.52 -8.02 -38.61
CA LYS A 88 -40.55 -9.06 -39.65
C LYS A 88 -41.99 -9.52 -39.95
N SER A 89 -42.80 -9.73 -38.93
CA SER A 89 -44.21 -10.13 -39.09
C SER A 89 -45.03 -9.01 -39.74
N ASN A 90 -44.82 -7.75 -39.32
CA ASN A 90 -45.48 -6.57 -39.91
C ASN A 90 -45.11 -6.38 -41.38
N VAL A 91 -43.84 -6.49 -41.74
CA VAL A 91 -43.38 -6.43 -43.14
C VAL A 91 -44.12 -7.47 -43.97
N LYS A 92 -44.13 -8.73 -43.53
CA LYS A 92 -44.81 -9.82 -44.23
C LYS A 92 -46.30 -9.55 -44.40
N ALA A 93 -46.98 -9.15 -43.32
CA ALA A 93 -48.41 -8.85 -43.37
C ALA A 93 -48.74 -7.69 -44.32
N LYS A 94 -47.90 -6.65 -44.37
CA LYS A 94 -48.08 -5.51 -45.28
C LYS A 94 -47.74 -5.87 -46.73
N GLU A 95 -46.72 -6.68 -46.97
CA GLU A 95 -46.39 -7.21 -48.29
C GLU A 95 -47.52 -8.09 -48.84
N ASP A 96 -48.07 -8.99 -48.02
CA ASP A 96 -49.20 -9.85 -48.40
C ASP A 96 -50.45 -9.02 -48.70
N LEU A 97 -50.76 -8.01 -47.87
CA LEU A 97 -51.90 -7.11 -48.10
C LEU A 97 -51.73 -6.29 -49.39
N PHE A 98 -50.53 -5.73 -49.60
CA PHE A 98 -50.21 -5.00 -50.82
C PHE A 98 -50.33 -5.91 -52.05
N GLY A 99 -49.78 -7.12 -51.99
CA GLY A 99 -49.87 -8.12 -53.05
C GLY A 99 -51.32 -8.51 -53.38
N LYS A 100 -52.19 -8.67 -52.36
CA LYS A 100 -53.63 -8.91 -52.56
C LYS A 100 -54.31 -7.74 -53.29
N ARG A 101 -54.00 -6.49 -52.92
CA ARG A 101 -54.55 -5.28 -53.56
C ARG A 101 -54.08 -5.13 -55.00
N VAL A 102 -52.80 -5.38 -55.28
CA VAL A 102 -52.24 -5.37 -56.65
C VAL A 102 -52.88 -6.47 -57.50
N ARG A 103 -53.05 -7.68 -56.94
CA ARG A 103 -53.71 -8.78 -57.65
C ARG A 103 -55.17 -8.47 -57.98
N ALA A 104 -55.92 -7.87 -57.07
CA ALA A 104 -57.30 -7.43 -57.30
C ALA A 104 -57.42 -6.30 -58.34
N MET A 105 -56.32 -5.62 -58.68
CA MET A 105 -56.26 -4.69 -59.81
C MET A 105 -56.06 -5.42 -61.14
N TYR A 106 -55.29 -6.51 -61.16
CA TYR A 106 -54.88 -7.20 -62.39
C TYR A 106 -55.81 -8.34 -62.81
N ILE A 107 -56.39 -9.08 -61.86
CA ILE A 107 -57.29 -10.19 -62.17
C ILE A 107 -58.69 -9.61 -62.41
N SER A 108 -59.27 -9.89 -63.58
CA SER A 108 -60.65 -9.53 -63.91
C SER A 108 -61.65 -10.50 -63.27
N GLY A 109 -62.60 -9.96 -62.50
CA GLY A 109 -63.71 -10.67 -61.83
C GLY A 109 -64.46 -9.68 -60.93
N GLY A 110 -65.77 -9.89 -60.70
CA GLY A 110 -66.77 -8.88 -60.29
C GLY A 110 -66.55 -8.01 -59.03
N ASP A 111 -65.40 -8.10 -58.36
CA ASP A 111 -65.00 -7.28 -57.21
C ASP A 111 -63.64 -6.56 -57.44
N SER A 112 -63.21 -6.38 -58.69
CA SER A 112 -61.88 -5.84 -59.02
C SER A 112 -61.83 -4.32 -59.03
N TYR A 113 -60.65 -3.73 -58.79
CA TYR A 113 -60.47 -2.27 -58.89
C TYR A 113 -60.77 -1.75 -60.31
N LEU A 114 -60.57 -2.60 -61.33
CA LEU A 114 -61.00 -2.28 -62.70
C LEU A 114 -62.51 -2.11 -62.81
N ASP A 115 -63.31 -2.89 -62.09
CA ASP A 115 -64.77 -2.74 -62.08
C ASP A 115 -65.18 -1.43 -61.40
N ILE A 116 -64.51 -1.07 -60.29
CA ILE A 116 -64.73 0.23 -59.62
C ILE A 116 -64.33 1.41 -60.52
N LEU A 117 -63.25 1.27 -61.30
CA LEU A 117 -62.83 2.30 -62.25
C LEU A 117 -63.80 2.39 -63.43
N LEU A 118 -64.22 1.26 -64.00
CA LEU A 118 -65.12 1.18 -65.16
C LEU A 118 -66.58 1.53 -64.83
N ALA A 119 -67.00 1.38 -63.57
CA ALA A 119 -68.29 1.86 -63.06
C ALA A 119 -68.32 3.37 -62.77
N SER A 120 -67.44 4.16 -63.40
CA SER A 120 -67.43 5.62 -63.28
C SER A 120 -68.51 6.25 -64.18
N GLU A 121 -69.14 7.32 -63.69
CA GLU A 121 -70.24 8.00 -64.40
C GLU A 121 -69.74 8.97 -65.47
N SER A 122 -68.47 9.39 -65.41
CA SER A 122 -67.85 10.31 -66.36
C SER A 122 -66.33 10.16 -66.40
N LEU A 123 -65.69 10.73 -67.43
CA LEU A 123 -64.22 10.75 -67.53
C LEU A 123 -63.56 11.47 -66.35
N SER A 124 -64.17 12.51 -65.78
CA SER A 124 -63.63 13.21 -64.61
C SER A 124 -63.69 12.36 -63.35
N ASP A 125 -64.76 11.57 -63.18
CA ASP A 125 -64.91 10.63 -62.07
C ASP A 125 -63.89 9.49 -62.21
N PHE A 126 -63.75 8.91 -63.41
CA PHE A 126 -62.71 7.92 -63.73
C PHE A 126 -61.31 8.41 -63.33
N MET A 127 -60.94 9.64 -63.74
CA MET A 127 -59.64 10.23 -63.43
C MET A 127 -59.45 10.54 -61.94
N SER A 128 -60.52 10.78 -61.19
CA SER A 128 -60.45 10.97 -59.73
C SER A 128 -60.24 9.63 -59.00
N ARG A 129 -60.91 8.57 -59.47
CA ARG A 129 -60.74 7.22 -58.92
C ARG A 129 -59.35 6.65 -59.20
N ILE A 130 -58.78 6.88 -60.39
CA ILE A 130 -57.42 6.42 -60.71
C ILE A 130 -56.35 7.14 -59.86
N ASP A 131 -56.52 8.45 -59.61
CA ASP A 131 -55.65 9.19 -58.70
C ASP A 131 -55.76 8.64 -57.26
N THR A 132 -56.98 8.33 -56.80
CA THR A 132 -57.21 7.72 -55.49
C THR A 132 -56.51 6.37 -55.35
N VAL A 133 -56.65 5.48 -56.35
CA VAL A 133 -55.97 4.17 -56.38
C VAL A 133 -54.44 4.36 -56.38
N SER A 134 -53.92 5.28 -57.20
CA SER A 134 -52.50 5.61 -57.26
C SER A 134 -51.95 6.10 -55.92
N LYS A 135 -52.70 6.97 -55.22
CA LYS A 135 -52.37 7.44 -53.87
C LYS A 135 -52.30 6.30 -52.85
N ILE A 136 -53.26 5.38 -52.87
CA ILE A 136 -53.28 4.20 -51.99
C ILE A 136 -52.07 3.29 -52.26
N MET A 137 -51.75 3.02 -53.53
CA MET A 137 -50.59 2.19 -53.91
C MET A 137 -49.26 2.82 -53.51
N LYS A 138 -49.12 4.14 -53.69
CA LYS A 138 -47.94 4.88 -53.20
C LYS A 138 -47.83 4.79 -51.68
N PHE A 139 -48.94 4.96 -50.96
CA PHE A 139 -48.97 4.83 -49.51
C PHE A 139 -48.53 3.44 -49.04
N ASP A 140 -49.12 2.36 -49.57
CA ASP A 140 -48.77 0.99 -49.18
C ASP A 140 -47.30 0.67 -49.47
N LYS A 141 -46.81 1.05 -50.66
CA LYS A 141 -45.39 0.90 -51.03
C LYS A 141 -44.48 1.63 -50.03
N ASN A 142 -44.82 2.87 -49.68
CA ASN A 142 -44.05 3.67 -48.72
C ASN A 142 -44.05 3.05 -47.31
N VAL A 143 -45.17 2.48 -46.87
CA VAL A 143 -45.25 1.76 -45.59
C VAL A 143 -44.32 0.54 -45.58
N VAL A 144 -44.31 -0.26 -46.65
CA VAL A 144 -43.42 -1.42 -46.77
C VAL A 144 -41.95 -1.00 -46.79
N ILE A 145 -41.60 0.06 -47.53
CA ILE A 145 -40.24 0.60 -47.57
C ILE A 145 -39.78 1.03 -46.18
N LYS A 146 -40.58 1.83 -45.46
CA LYS A 146 -40.25 2.27 -44.10
C LYS A 146 -40.06 1.11 -43.12
N LEU A 147 -40.91 0.09 -43.18
CA LEU A 147 -40.77 -1.09 -42.33
C LEU A 147 -39.52 -1.93 -42.68
N LYS A 148 -39.10 -1.95 -43.94
CA LYS A 148 -37.85 -2.59 -44.36
C LYS A 148 -36.63 -1.82 -43.86
N GLU A 149 -36.64 -0.50 -43.98
CA GLU A 149 -35.59 0.37 -43.43
C GLU A 149 -35.48 0.22 -41.90
N GLU A 150 -36.61 0.19 -41.18
CA GLU A 150 -36.66 -0.06 -39.74
C GLU A 150 -36.09 -1.44 -39.39
N LYS A 151 -36.46 -2.49 -40.15
CA LYS A 151 -35.91 -3.83 -39.99
C LYS A 151 -34.39 -3.83 -40.16
N GLU A 152 -33.86 -3.18 -41.19
CA GLU A 152 -32.42 -3.10 -41.43
C GLU A 152 -31.69 -2.37 -40.31
N ALA A 153 -32.27 -1.28 -39.79
CA ALA A 153 -31.72 -0.57 -38.63
C ALA A 153 -31.65 -1.47 -37.39
N ILE A 154 -32.73 -2.22 -37.09
CA ILE A 154 -32.79 -3.15 -35.96
C ILE A 154 -31.79 -4.31 -36.14
N VAL A 155 -31.59 -4.81 -37.37
CA VAL A 155 -30.58 -5.85 -37.65
C VAL A 155 -29.19 -5.33 -37.34
N LYS A 156 -28.83 -4.12 -37.79
CA LYS A 156 -27.55 -3.49 -37.48
C LYS A 156 -27.36 -3.27 -35.97
N GLU A 157 -28.40 -2.84 -35.28
CA GLU A 157 -28.38 -2.70 -33.81
C GLU A 157 -28.10 -4.04 -33.13
N LYS A 158 -28.76 -5.12 -33.58
CA LYS A 158 -28.53 -6.48 -33.07
C LYS A 158 -27.09 -6.94 -33.29
N GLU A 159 -26.55 -6.73 -34.49
CA GLU A 159 -25.16 -7.09 -34.83
C GLU A 159 -24.17 -6.36 -33.91
N ASN A 160 -24.36 -5.05 -33.69
CA ASN A 160 -23.52 -4.27 -32.78
C ASN A 160 -23.59 -4.80 -31.33
N LEU A 161 -24.79 -5.15 -30.85
CA LEU A 161 -24.98 -5.70 -29.51
C LEU A 161 -24.33 -7.09 -29.36
N ASP A 162 -24.42 -7.93 -30.40
CA ASP A 162 -23.77 -9.25 -30.41
C ASP A 162 -22.24 -9.12 -30.43
N GLU A 163 -21.68 -8.15 -31.15
CA GLU A 163 -20.25 -7.82 -31.07
C GLU A 163 -19.83 -7.34 -29.68
N GLU A 164 -20.59 -6.43 -29.07
CA GLU A 164 -20.31 -5.93 -27.72
C GLU A 164 -20.35 -7.08 -26.69
N LYS A 165 -21.35 -7.96 -26.80
CA LYS A 165 -21.45 -9.17 -26.00
C LYS A 165 -20.22 -10.07 -26.14
N ASN A 166 -19.75 -10.31 -27.37
CA ASN A 166 -18.56 -11.13 -27.61
C ASN A 166 -17.29 -10.50 -27.02
N LYS A 167 -17.14 -9.18 -27.12
CA LYS A 167 -16.05 -8.43 -26.47
C LYS A 167 -16.10 -8.60 -24.94
N LEU A 168 -17.27 -8.46 -24.33
CA LEU A 168 -17.46 -8.65 -22.88
C LEU A 168 -17.15 -10.08 -22.43
N VAL A 169 -17.55 -11.10 -23.19
CA VAL A 169 -17.21 -12.51 -22.90
C VAL A 169 -15.70 -12.73 -22.95
N SER A 170 -15.03 -12.14 -23.95
CA SER A 170 -13.58 -12.21 -24.12
C SER A 170 -12.85 -11.55 -22.94
N LEU A 171 -13.29 -10.35 -22.57
CA LEU A 171 -12.73 -9.58 -21.46
C LEU A 171 -12.91 -10.31 -20.13
N LYS A 172 -14.09 -10.90 -19.89
CA LYS A 172 -14.35 -11.72 -18.71
C LYS A 172 -13.36 -12.89 -18.61
N LYS A 173 -13.13 -13.61 -19.71
CA LYS A 173 -12.17 -14.74 -19.73
C LYS A 173 -10.74 -14.28 -19.45
N SER A 174 -10.34 -13.14 -20.02
CA SER A 174 -9.04 -12.54 -19.74
C SER A 174 -8.88 -12.17 -18.25
N ASN A 175 -9.90 -11.54 -17.66
CA ASN A 175 -9.88 -11.17 -16.24
C ASN A 175 -9.83 -12.40 -15.32
N GLU A 176 -10.57 -13.48 -15.65
CA GLU A 176 -10.50 -14.75 -14.90
C GLU A 176 -9.08 -15.36 -14.94
N VAL A 177 -8.40 -15.31 -16.10
CA VAL A 177 -6.99 -15.78 -16.24
C VAL A 177 -6.03 -14.89 -15.43
N THR A 178 -6.19 -13.58 -15.51
CA THR A 178 -5.37 -12.62 -14.74
C THR A 178 -5.52 -12.83 -13.24
N LEU A 179 -6.73 -13.06 -12.76
CA LEU A 179 -7.03 -13.32 -11.35
C LEU A 179 -6.38 -14.64 -10.87
N LEU A 180 -6.41 -15.70 -11.69
CA LEU A 180 -5.71 -16.95 -11.37
C LEU A 180 -4.19 -16.74 -11.28
N ARG A 181 -3.61 -15.98 -12.21
CA ARG A 181 -2.18 -15.66 -12.22
C ARG A 181 -1.77 -14.86 -10.99
N LEU A 182 -2.50 -13.79 -10.67
CA LEU A 182 -2.21 -12.94 -9.51
C LEU A 182 -2.30 -13.72 -8.20
N ASN A 183 -3.35 -14.53 -8.02
CA ASN A 183 -3.48 -15.37 -6.82
C ASN A 183 -2.31 -16.35 -6.66
N LYS A 184 -1.87 -16.98 -7.75
CA LYS A 184 -0.69 -17.85 -7.72
C LYS A 184 0.57 -17.09 -7.31
N SER A 185 0.80 -15.90 -7.87
CA SER A 185 1.94 -15.06 -7.51
C SER A 185 1.89 -14.60 -6.05
N VAL A 186 0.71 -14.24 -5.53
CA VAL A 186 0.53 -13.90 -4.10
C VAL A 186 0.86 -15.09 -3.20
N GLU A 187 0.45 -16.31 -3.58
CA GLU A 187 0.77 -17.52 -2.83
C GLU A 187 2.28 -17.80 -2.79
N GLU A 188 2.96 -17.62 -3.91
CA GLU A 188 4.43 -17.75 -4.03
C GLU A 188 5.16 -16.71 -3.16
N GLU A 189 4.74 -15.44 -3.21
CA GLU A 189 5.32 -14.37 -2.38
C GLU A 189 5.05 -14.59 -0.88
N LYS A 190 3.86 -15.10 -0.50
CA LYS A 190 3.56 -15.46 0.90
C LYS A 190 4.45 -16.60 1.40
N LYS A 191 4.73 -17.61 0.57
CA LYS A 191 5.71 -18.67 0.89
C LYS A 191 7.12 -18.08 1.06
N ALA A 192 7.55 -17.20 0.15
CA ALA A 192 8.82 -16.51 0.27
C ALA A 192 8.91 -15.67 1.56
N LEU A 193 7.83 -14.98 1.93
CA LEU A 193 7.74 -14.19 3.15
C LEU A 193 7.89 -15.07 4.40
N SER A 194 7.31 -16.28 4.41
CA SER A 194 7.49 -17.25 5.51
C SER A 194 8.95 -17.65 5.67
N ASN A 195 9.61 -18.02 4.56
CA ASN A 195 11.01 -18.41 4.56
C ASN A 195 11.93 -17.29 5.03
N VAL A 196 11.64 -16.03 4.64
CA VAL A 196 12.41 -14.86 5.09
C VAL A 196 12.19 -14.58 6.57
N LYS A 197 10.97 -14.74 7.10
CA LYS A 197 10.70 -14.63 8.54
C LYS A 197 11.43 -15.70 9.35
N GLU A 198 11.48 -16.93 8.85
CA GLU A 198 12.24 -18.00 9.51
C GLU A 198 13.74 -17.70 9.53
N LYS A 199 14.31 -17.24 8.40
CA LYS A 199 15.70 -16.78 8.34
C LYS A 199 15.97 -15.62 9.30
N GLU A 200 15.09 -14.63 9.36
CA GLU A 200 15.20 -13.51 10.31
C GLU A 200 15.27 -14.04 11.75
N ASN A 201 14.35 -14.93 12.14
CA ASN A 201 14.33 -15.52 13.48
C ASN A 201 15.60 -16.34 13.80
N GLN A 202 16.13 -17.08 12.82
CA GLN A 202 17.38 -17.84 12.99
C GLN A 202 18.58 -16.92 13.18
N ILE A 203 18.68 -15.84 12.40
CA ILE A 203 19.77 -14.87 12.54
C ILE A 203 19.69 -14.20 13.92
N VAL A 204 18.51 -13.74 14.33
CA VAL A 204 18.30 -13.14 15.66
C VAL A 204 18.66 -14.12 16.78
N ALA A 205 18.27 -15.39 16.67
CA ALA A 205 18.63 -16.41 17.66
C ALA A 205 20.15 -16.68 17.70
N SER A 206 20.82 -16.69 16.53
CA SER A 206 22.26 -16.88 16.43
C SER A 206 23.06 -15.70 17.00
N GLU A 207 22.55 -14.47 16.81
CA GLU A 207 23.15 -13.27 17.40
C GLU A 207 22.97 -13.22 18.90
N ALA A 208 21.78 -13.60 19.40
CA ALA A 208 21.53 -13.72 20.82
C ALA A 208 22.39 -14.81 21.47
N ALA A 209 22.66 -15.93 20.78
CA ALA A 209 23.55 -16.98 21.26
C ALA A 209 25.01 -16.51 21.30
N LYS A 210 25.51 -15.86 20.25
CA LYS A 210 26.85 -15.26 20.22
C LYS A 210 27.03 -14.19 21.31
N ALA A 211 26.01 -13.38 21.56
CA ALA A 211 26.03 -12.38 22.62
C ALA A 211 26.10 -13.04 24.01
N LYS A 212 25.37 -14.14 24.24
CA LYS A 212 25.43 -14.92 25.49
C LYS A 212 26.78 -15.61 25.69
N GLU A 213 27.33 -16.22 24.65
CA GLU A 213 28.67 -16.85 24.69
C GLU A 213 29.77 -15.80 24.93
N ALA A 214 29.66 -14.61 24.34
CA ALA A 214 30.57 -13.51 24.62
C ALA A 214 30.45 -13.00 26.07
N GLU A 215 29.23 -12.98 26.61
CA GLU A 215 28.97 -12.61 28.00
C GLU A 215 29.52 -13.67 28.97
N GLU A 216 29.34 -14.97 28.71
CA GLU A 216 29.90 -16.08 29.51
C GLU A 216 31.43 -16.13 29.43
N ASN A 217 32.03 -15.98 28.25
CA ASN A 217 33.48 -15.88 28.10
C ASN A 217 34.05 -14.64 28.81
N SER A 218 33.31 -13.53 28.86
CA SER A 218 33.71 -12.34 29.64
C SER A 218 33.61 -12.56 31.15
N LYS A 219 32.69 -13.42 31.61
CA LYS A 219 32.55 -13.81 33.02
C LYS A 219 33.66 -14.78 33.44
N GLN A 220 33.98 -15.78 32.62
CA GLN A 220 35.12 -16.69 32.86
C GLN A 220 36.48 -15.97 32.80
N ALA A 221 36.67 -15.03 31.88
CA ALA A 221 37.90 -14.22 31.82
C ALA A 221 38.09 -13.33 33.07
N LYS A 222 37.00 -12.90 33.72
CA LYS A 222 37.04 -12.18 35.00
C LYS A 222 37.36 -13.10 36.18
N GLU A 223 36.88 -14.34 36.21
CA GLU A 223 37.26 -15.33 37.24
C GLU A 223 38.73 -15.76 37.16
N VAL A 224 39.27 -15.96 35.95
CA VAL A 224 40.69 -16.31 35.75
C VAL A 224 41.62 -15.15 36.14
N ALA A 225 41.18 -13.90 35.98
CA ALA A 225 41.93 -12.72 36.41
C ALA A 225 41.92 -12.51 37.95
N SER A 226 40.91 -13.01 38.67
CA SER A 226 40.81 -12.88 40.13
C SER A 226 41.73 -13.83 40.92
N ASN A 227 42.26 -14.89 40.31
CA ASN A 227 43.14 -15.85 41.01
C ASN A 227 44.64 -15.50 40.99
N ASN A 228 45.05 -14.39 40.37
CA ASN A 228 46.49 -14.06 40.22
C ASN A 228 46.87 -12.65 40.72
N SER A 229 46.29 -12.18 41.83
CA SER A 229 46.67 -10.88 42.41
C SER A 229 46.67 -10.92 43.92
N ASN A 230 47.69 -11.58 44.46
CA ASN A 230 48.11 -11.44 45.85
C ASN A 230 49.06 -10.23 45.93
N SER A 231 48.56 -9.00 46.04
CA SER A 231 49.31 -7.85 46.62
C SER A 231 48.49 -6.56 46.75
N SER A 232 48.50 -6.02 47.97
CA SER A 232 48.39 -4.61 48.38
C SER A 232 47.00 -3.94 48.53
N ASN A 233 46.78 -3.49 49.77
CA ASN A 233 45.66 -2.74 50.34
C ASN A 233 45.40 -1.37 49.68
N GLY A 234 44.11 -1.04 49.49
CA GLY A 234 43.62 0.32 49.26
C GLY A 234 42.09 0.38 49.34
N GLU A 235 41.56 1.22 50.23
CA GLU A 235 40.18 1.22 50.74
C GLU A 235 39.08 1.49 49.68
N THR A 236 37.96 0.78 49.81
CA THR A 236 36.78 0.84 48.92
C THR A 236 35.64 1.65 49.52
N LEU A 237 34.92 2.41 48.70
CA LEU A 237 33.58 2.91 49.02
C LEU A 237 32.54 2.09 48.26
N SER A 238 31.64 1.46 49.03
CA SER A 238 30.52 0.67 48.56
C SER A 238 29.27 1.52 48.40
N ARG A 239 28.72 1.56 47.18
CA ARG A 239 27.29 1.70 46.93
C ARG A 239 27.00 1.03 45.58
N GLY A 240 26.10 0.05 45.60
CA GLY A 240 26.00 -1.04 44.63
C GLY A 240 25.81 -0.65 43.16
N GLU A 241 26.15 -1.64 42.32
CA GLU A 241 25.95 -1.76 40.87
C GLU A 241 27.13 -1.37 39.96
N SER A 242 28.11 -2.29 39.91
CA SER A 242 28.87 -2.75 38.74
C SER A 242 29.29 -1.74 37.65
N ASN A 243 30.22 -0.83 37.98
CA ASN A 243 31.38 -0.51 37.15
C ASN A 243 32.38 0.33 37.96
N SER A 244 33.25 -0.34 38.73
CA SER A 244 34.35 0.32 39.46
C SER A 244 35.37 0.88 38.46
N THR A 245 35.12 2.09 37.98
CA THR A 245 36.12 2.87 37.26
C THR A 245 37.13 3.37 38.29
N ALA A 246 38.35 2.86 38.28
CA ALA A 246 39.41 3.38 39.13
C ALA A 246 39.55 4.89 38.87
N TYR A 247 39.52 5.69 39.92
CA TYR A 247 39.78 7.12 39.83
C TYR A 247 41.15 7.42 40.42
N SER A 248 41.86 8.36 39.83
CA SER A 248 43.19 8.78 40.28
C SER A 248 43.13 9.96 41.25
N LYS A 249 42.04 10.74 41.23
CA LYS A 249 41.88 11.95 42.05
C LYS A 249 40.42 12.34 42.18
N VAL A 250 40.02 12.88 43.34
CA VAL A 250 38.70 13.49 43.56
C VAL A 250 38.88 14.96 43.91
N MET A 251 38.03 15.81 43.34
CA MET A 251 38.03 17.25 43.58
C MET A 251 36.60 17.72 43.84
N VAL A 252 36.42 18.64 44.77
CA VAL A 252 35.14 19.31 45.02
C VAL A 252 35.14 20.60 44.22
N MET A 253 34.19 20.74 43.29
CA MET A 253 34.16 21.86 42.34
C MET A 253 32.77 22.49 42.30
N GLU A 254 32.71 23.79 42.00
CA GLU A 254 31.45 24.47 41.69
C GLU A 254 31.06 24.18 40.23
N ALA A 255 29.90 23.56 40.03
CA ALA A 255 29.36 23.24 38.73
C ALA A 255 28.23 24.19 38.34
N THR A 256 28.37 24.80 37.17
CA THR A 256 27.31 25.51 36.45
C THR A 256 26.90 24.70 35.22
N ALA A 257 25.87 25.15 34.50
CA ALA A 257 25.44 24.52 33.26
C ALA A 257 25.12 25.56 32.18
N TYR A 258 25.36 25.18 30.92
CA TYR A 258 25.10 26.00 29.74
C TYR A 258 24.56 25.14 28.58
N ALA A 259 23.85 25.77 27.64
CA ALA A 259 23.30 25.15 26.44
C ALA A 259 23.45 26.10 25.23
N GLY A 260 23.56 25.56 24.01
CA GLY A 260 23.65 26.33 22.76
C GLY A 260 24.66 25.75 21.73
N ASP A 261 24.72 26.34 20.54
CA ASP A 261 25.56 25.90 19.42
C ASP A 261 27.03 26.34 19.61
N GLY A 262 27.72 25.73 20.58
CA GLY A 262 29.09 26.06 20.94
C GLY A 262 30.12 25.13 20.28
N ILE A 263 30.97 25.67 19.41
CA ILE A 263 32.27 25.06 19.07
C ILE A 263 33.17 25.21 20.31
N THR A 264 33.70 24.11 20.83
CA THR A 264 34.59 24.12 22.00
C THR A 264 35.94 24.78 21.67
N ALA A 265 36.66 25.25 22.70
CA ALA A 265 38.02 25.75 22.56
C ALA A 265 39.01 24.75 21.92
N SER A 266 38.71 23.43 21.95
CA SER A 266 39.49 22.40 21.26
C SER A 266 39.10 22.17 19.79
N GLY A 267 38.08 22.88 19.28
CA GLY A 267 37.58 22.76 17.90
C GLY A 267 36.52 21.66 17.69
N ASN A 268 36.11 20.95 18.74
CA ASN A 268 35.10 19.89 18.68
C ASN A 268 33.70 20.45 18.95
N GLY A 269 32.66 19.84 18.39
CA GLY A 269 31.27 20.13 18.76
C GLY A 269 30.99 19.74 20.21
N THR A 270 30.24 20.57 20.93
CA THR A 270 29.69 20.23 22.25
C THR A 270 28.64 19.11 22.11
N SER A 271 28.63 18.15 23.03
CA SER A 271 27.63 17.06 23.04
C SER A 271 27.27 16.69 24.46
N ARG A 272 25.97 16.46 24.72
CA ARG A 272 25.49 15.88 25.97
C ARG A 272 25.01 14.46 25.70
N ASN A 273 25.68 13.48 26.32
CA ASN A 273 25.29 12.07 26.27
C ASN A 273 25.18 11.52 27.71
N PRO A 274 23.95 11.40 28.26
CA PRO A 274 23.74 10.86 29.61
C PRO A 274 24.23 9.42 29.81
N ASN A 275 24.31 8.63 28.73
CA ASN A 275 24.76 7.23 28.74
C ASN A 275 26.21 7.08 28.25
N GLY A 276 26.93 8.18 28.10
CA GLY A 276 28.29 8.20 27.58
C GLY A 276 29.05 9.43 28.07
N TYR A 277 30.04 9.85 27.29
CA TYR A 277 30.84 11.02 27.64
C TYR A 277 30.21 12.29 27.11
N SER A 278 29.97 13.23 28.01
CA SER A 278 29.50 14.58 27.69
C SER A 278 30.65 15.58 27.67
N THR A 279 30.48 16.69 26.97
CA THR A 279 31.46 17.77 26.98
C THR A 279 31.31 18.62 28.24
N ILE A 280 32.44 18.98 28.87
CA ILE A 280 32.47 19.96 29.96
C ILE A 280 33.56 21.00 29.71
N ALA A 281 33.35 22.21 30.23
CA ALA A 281 34.34 23.26 30.27
C ALA A 281 35.07 23.28 31.62
N VAL A 282 36.40 23.40 31.60
CA VAL A 282 37.25 23.38 32.80
C VAL A 282 38.36 24.43 32.71
N ASP A 283 39.04 24.70 33.83
CA ASP A 283 40.33 25.40 33.84
C ASP A 283 41.46 24.40 33.53
N PRO A 284 42.20 24.53 32.41
CA PRO A 284 43.27 23.60 32.02
C PRO A 284 44.40 23.45 33.05
N ARG A 285 44.56 24.43 33.95
CA ARG A 285 45.57 24.39 35.03
C ARG A 285 45.16 23.43 36.15
N VAL A 286 43.86 23.15 36.29
CA VAL A 286 43.29 22.27 37.33
C VAL A 286 42.94 20.89 36.76
N ILE A 287 42.24 20.86 35.62
CA ILE A 287 41.94 19.64 34.86
C ILE A 287 42.45 19.86 33.44
N ARG A 288 43.43 19.06 33.00
CA ARG A 288 43.98 19.15 31.64
C ARG A 288 42.89 18.80 30.61
N ILE A 289 42.87 19.51 29.49
CA ILE A 289 41.99 19.20 28.36
C ILE A 289 42.24 17.76 27.87
N GLY A 290 41.18 17.05 27.51
CA GLY A 290 41.14 15.63 27.15
C GLY A 290 40.97 14.68 28.34
N THR A 291 41.00 15.19 29.58
CA THR A 291 40.81 14.34 30.78
C THR A 291 39.38 13.84 30.85
N ARG A 292 39.23 12.53 31.08
CA ARG A 292 37.95 11.89 31.38
C ARG A 292 37.64 12.06 32.86
N VAL A 293 36.41 12.45 33.16
CA VAL A 293 35.94 12.62 34.53
C VAL A 293 34.58 11.99 34.72
N TYR A 294 34.24 11.68 35.96
CA TYR A 294 32.88 11.45 36.40
C TYR A 294 32.46 12.60 37.31
N VAL A 295 31.33 13.23 36.99
CA VAL A 295 30.76 14.34 37.77
C VAL A 295 29.52 13.84 38.47
N GLU A 296 29.51 13.95 39.80
CA GLU A 296 28.40 13.50 40.65
C GLU A 296 27.08 14.16 40.21
N GLY A 297 26.07 13.32 39.96
CA GLY A 297 24.73 13.76 39.50
C GLY A 297 24.64 14.13 38.02
N TYR A 298 25.75 14.23 37.29
CA TYR A 298 25.78 14.58 35.86
C TYR A 298 26.17 13.40 34.97
N GLY A 299 27.11 12.57 35.43
CA GLY A 299 27.62 11.41 34.70
C GLY A 299 29.04 11.59 34.16
N TYR A 300 29.38 10.78 33.16
CA TYR A 300 30.71 10.78 32.55
C TYR A 300 30.90 11.97 31.60
N ALA A 301 32.10 12.55 31.63
CA ALA A 301 32.43 13.73 30.85
C ALA A 301 33.88 13.78 30.40
N ILE A 302 34.15 14.54 29.34
CA ILE A 302 35.49 14.86 28.86
C ILE A 302 35.67 16.37 28.87
N ALA A 303 36.78 16.81 29.45
CA ALA A 303 37.21 18.20 29.43
C ALA A 303 37.66 18.61 28.02
N HIS A 304 36.75 19.08 27.16
CA HIS A 304 37.08 19.54 25.80
C HIS A 304 36.96 21.05 25.62
N ASP A 305 36.43 21.77 26.61
CA ASP A 305 36.18 23.20 26.48
C ASP A 305 36.81 24.02 27.60
N THR A 306 36.95 25.32 27.36
CA THR A 306 37.41 26.29 28.34
C THR A 306 36.56 27.55 28.24
N GLY A 307 35.90 27.93 29.33
CA GLY A 307 35.14 29.19 29.39
C GLY A 307 35.97 30.30 30.04
N GLY A 308 35.87 31.53 29.55
CA GLY A 308 36.59 32.68 30.13
C GLY A 308 36.26 32.95 31.62
N ALA A 309 35.07 32.52 32.06
CA ALA A 309 34.60 32.60 33.45
C ALA A 309 34.86 31.31 34.27
N ILE A 310 35.37 30.24 33.65
CA ILE A 310 35.61 28.94 34.28
C ILE A 310 37.09 28.84 34.69
N LYS A 311 37.38 29.31 35.91
CA LYS A 311 38.74 29.39 36.48
C LYS A 311 38.79 28.71 37.84
N GLY A 312 39.89 28.01 38.13
CA GLY A 312 40.09 27.30 39.39
C GLY A 312 39.21 26.07 39.54
N ASN A 313 38.66 25.84 40.74
CA ASN A 313 37.80 24.69 41.05
C ASN A 313 36.34 24.91 40.58
N ARG A 314 36.17 25.34 39.32
CA ARG A 314 34.88 25.56 38.68
C ARG A 314 34.81 24.75 37.39
N ILE A 315 33.64 24.17 37.12
CA ILE A 315 33.33 23.47 35.86
C ILE A 315 32.01 23.98 35.29
N ASP A 316 31.87 23.92 33.97
CA ASP A 316 30.61 24.20 33.29
C ASP A 316 30.15 22.97 32.50
N LEU A 317 28.89 22.59 32.72
CA LEU A 317 28.33 21.35 32.22
C LEU A 317 27.44 21.61 31.01
N PHE A 318 27.76 21.00 29.88
CA PHE A 318 26.94 21.16 28.67
C PHE A 318 25.62 20.40 28.79
N MET A 319 24.52 21.07 28.47
CA MET A 319 23.17 20.52 28.48
C MET A 319 22.53 20.66 27.10
N ASN A 320 21.51 19.85 26.82
CA ASN A 320 20.82 19.91 25.52
C ASN A 320 19.85 21.11 25.41
N SER A 321 19.45 21.71 26.53
CA SER A 321 18.50 22.82 26.54
C SER A 321 18.71 23.76 27.72
N GLU A 322 18.29 25.02 27.57
CA GLU A 322 18.28 26.00 28.67
C GLU A 322 17.40 25.55 29.84
N ALA A 323 16.35 24.76 29.57
CA ALA A 323 15.50 24.19 30.61
C ALA A 323 16.27 23.22 31.51
N GLU A 324 17.14 22.38 30.93
CA GLU A 324 18.05 21.50 31.70
C GLU A 324 19.07 22.31 32.50
N CYS A 325 19.60 23.41 31.93
CA CYS A 325 20.50 24.31 32.65
C CYS A 325 19.82 24.92 33.89
N ASN A 326 18.58 25.39 33.74
CA ASN A 326 17.81 25.95 34.85
C ASN A 326 17.47 24.90 35.90
N SER A 327 17.15 23.67 35.49
CA SER A 327 16.92 22.56 36.42
C SER A 327 18.20 22.13 37.15
N TRP A 328 19.37 22.27 36.50
CA TRP A 328 20.65 21.99 37.14
C TRP A 328 21.07 23.10 38.11
N GLY A 329 20.96 24.37 37.72
CA GLY A 329 21.38 25.50 38.53
C GLY A 329 22.88 25.50 38.86
N ARG A 330 23.30 26.30 39.84
CA ARG A 330 24.69 26.32 40.34
C ARG A 330 24.78 25.50 41.61
N ARG A 331 25.68 24.51 41.65
CA ARG A 331 25.83 23.60 42.80
C ARG A 331 27.26 23.11 42.96
N THR A 332 27.62 22.70 44.17
CA THR A 332 28.91 22.06 44.44
C THR A 332 28.81 20.55 44.20
N VAL A 333 29.73 19.99 43.42
CA VAL A 333 29.75 18.56 43.07
C VAL A 333 31.14 17.97 43.27
N LYS A 334 31.20 16.65 43.46
CA LYS A 334 32.47 15.91 43.39
C LYS A 334 32.76 15.49 41.96
N VAL A 335 33.99 15.73 41.54
CA VAL A 335 34.54 15.39 40.23
C VAL A 335 35.66 14.39 40.44
N TYR A 336 35.52 13.23 39.80
CA TYR A 336 36.45 12.13 39.87
C TYR A 336 37.24 12.08 38.57
N ILE A 337 38.56 12.22 38.62
CA ILE A 337 39.43 12.03 37.46
C ILE A 337 39.56 10.54 37.21
N ILE A 338 39.05 10.08 36.07
CA ILE A 338 39.07 8.68 35.67
C ILE A 338 40.09 8.51 34.55
N GLY A 339 41.03 7.60 34.76
CA GLY A 339 42.24 7.43 33.94
C GLY A 339 42.26 6.08 33.29
#